data_AF-A0AAW2SLU7-F1
#
_entry.id   AF-A0AAW2SLU7-F1
#
_cell.length_a   1.000
_cell.length_b   1.000
_cell.length_c   1.000
_cell.angle_alpha   90.00
_cell.angle_beta   90.00
_cell.angle_gamma   90.00
#
_symmetry.space_group_name_H-M   'P 1'
#
loop_
_entity.id
_entity.type
_entity.pdbx_description
1 polymer ?
#
loop_
_entity_poly.entity_id
_entity_poly.type
_entity_poly.pdbx_seq_one_letter_code
_entity_poly.pdbx_strand_id
1 'polypeptide(L)'
;MDSGMTPANITVSINTIPMLNDSNFKSWKENLEIVLGVMDLDLALREDSPPALTDKSTSKQKREKERLEKSNCMCVMIMKKAFQKHSEAQCLRH
;
A
#
# COMPACT_ATOMS: atom_id res chain seq x y z
N MET A 1 -13.20 15.70 -9.96
CA MET A 1 -11.95 16.35 -9.53
C MET A 1 -11.05 15.25 -9.01
N ASP A 2 -10.23 14.71 -9.91
CA ASP A 2 -9.19 13.74 -9.54
C ASP A 2 -8.05 14.55 -8.91
N SER A 3 -8.21 14.94 -7.65
CA SER A 3 -7.07 15.39 -6.83
C SER A 3 -6.30 14.15 -6.38
N GLY A 4 -5.98 13.28 -7.33
CA GLY A 4 -5.33 12.00 -7.14
C GLY A 4 -3.85 12.24 -6.96
N MET A 5 -3.44 12.32 -5.69
CA MET A 5 -2.08 12.18 -5.17
C MET A 5 -0.94 12.26 -6.20
N THR A 6 -0.20 13.37 -6.18
CA THR A 6 0.94 13.55 -7.08
C THR A 6 2.03 12.50 -6.81
N PRO A 7 2.81 12.09 -7.83
CA PRO A 7 3.93 11.15 -7.64
C PRO A 7 4.93 11.58 -6.55
N ALA A 8 5.08 12.89 -6.35
CA ALA A 8 5.90 13.46 -5.29
C ALA A 8 5.33 13.15 -3.90
N ASN A 9 4.02 13.34 -3.70
CA ASN A 9 3.36 13.06 -2.42
C ASN A 9 3.41 11.57 -2.09
N ILE A 10 3.23 10.68 -3.09
CA ILE A 10 3.40 9.23 -2.94
C ILE A 10 4.80 8.90 -2.44
N THR A 11 5.83 9.49 -3.05
CA THR A 11 7.23 9.22 -2.72
C THR A 11 7.58 9.68 -1.32
N VAL A 12 7.10 10.86 -0.91
CA VAL A 12 7.30 11.39 0.45
C VAL A 12 6.67 10.47 1.49
N SER A 13 5.40 10.08 1.31
CA SER A 13 4.70 9.21 2.26
C SER A 13 5.32 7.81 2.37
N ILE A 14 5.82 7.23 1.27
CA ILE A 14 6.52 5.93 1.34
C ILE A 14 7.85 6.06 2.09
N ASN A 15 8.52 7.21 1.99
CA ASN A 15 9.81 7.43 2.65
C ASN A 15 9.70 7.61 4.16
N THR A 16 8.51 7.91 4.70
CA THR A 16 8.28 8.00 6.15
C THR A 16 8.12 6.63 6.82
N ILE A 17 7.87 5.56 6.06
CA ILE A 17 7.80 4.21 6.59
C ILE A 17 9.23 3.78 6.96
N PRO A 18 9.51 3.49 8.25
CA PRO A 18 10.83 3.00 8.64
C PRO A 18 11.11 1.67 7.95
N MET A 19 12.37 1.29 7.80
CA MET A 19 12.69 -0.06 7.33
C MET A 19 12.30 -1.08 8.37
N LEU A 20 11.74 -2.23 7.97
CA LEU A 20 11.48 -3.32 8.91
C LEU A 20 12.80 -3.92 9.40
N ASN A 21 12.90 -4.13 10.70
CA ASN A 21 13.93 -4.92 11.37
C ASN A 21 13.30 -5.79 12.47
N ASP A 22 14.11 -6.63 13.10
CA ASP A 22 13.65 -7.63 14.08
C ASP A 22 12.99 -7.02 15.33
N SER A 23 13.22 -5.72 15.61
CA SER A 23 12.76 -5.05 16.83
C SER A 23 11.62 -4.05 16.61
N ASN A 24 11.34 -3.63 15.37
CA ASN A 24 10.49 -2.49 15.11
C ASN A 24 9.17 -2.83 14.40
N PHE A 25 8.80 -4.11 14.30
CA PHE A 25 7.60 -4.57 13.59
C PHE A 25 6.33 -3.79 13.95
N LYS A 26 6.10 -3.51 15.24
CA LYS A 26 4.93 -2.74 15.68
C LYS A 26 4.90 -1.34 15.08
N SER A 27 5.99 -0.57 15.23
CA SER A 27 6.09 0.79 14.70
C SER A 27 6.09 0.81 13.17
N TRP A 28 6.73 -0.19 12.54
CA TRP A 28 6.71 -0.37 11.10
C TRP A 28 5.28 -0.55 10.58
N LYS A 29 4.52 -1.45 11.21
CA LYS A 29 3.14 -1.76 10.85
C LYS A 29 2.24 -0.53 11.02
N GLU A 30 2.33 0.18 12.14
CA GLU A 30 1.55 1.40 12.40
C GLU A 30 1.82 2.49 11.33
N ASN A 31 3.09 2.75 10.98
CA ASN A 31 3.43 3.71 9.94
C ASN A 31 2.93 3.29 8.55
N LEU A 32 3.00 1.99 8.23
CA LEU A 32 2.48 1.45 6.99
C LEU A 32 0.96 1.64 6.90
N GLU A 33 0.21 1.33 7.96
CA GLU A 33 -1.25 1.49 8.02
C GLU A 33 -1.66 2.96 7.87
N ILE A 34 -0.95 3.90 8.53
CA ILE A 34 -1.20 5.35 8.39
C ILE A 34 -1.01 5.81 6.95
N VAL A 35 0.11 5.42 6.32
CA VAL A 35 0.40 5.81 4.93
C VAL A 35 -0.67 5.25 4.00
N LEU A 36 -1.06 3.99 4.16
CA LEU A 36 -2.11 3.38 3.33
C LEU A 36 -3.46 4.07 3.52
N GLY A 37 -3.82 4.45 4.74
CA GLY A 37 -5.05 5.20 5.02
C GLY A 37 -5.07 6.60 4.42
N VAL A 38 -3.96 7.35 4.49
CA VAL A 38 -3.85 8.68 3.85
C VAL A 38 -3.95 8.59 2.32
N MET A 39 -3.57 7.45 1.75
CA MET A 39 -3.63 7.20 0.31
C MET A 39 -4.96 6.58 -0.17
N ASP A 40 -5.93 6.35 0.73
CA ASP A 40 -7.15 5.58 0.46
C ASP A 40 -6.86 4.18 -0.13
N LEU A 41 -5.73 3.59 0.26
CA LEU A 41 -5.30 2.24 -0.14
C LEU A 41 -5.56 1.20 0.96
N ASP A 42 -6.09 1.61 2.12
CA ASP A 42 -6.45 0.76 3.24
C ASP A 42 -7.74 -0.05 3.01
N LEU A 43 -8.43 0.13 1.87
CA LEU A 43 -9.65 -0.60 1.53
C LEU A 43 -9.43 -2.12 1.61
N ALA A 44 -8.32 -2.63 1.05
CA ALA A 44 -7.95 -4.04 1.11
C ALA A 44 -7.59 -4.53 2.53
N LEU A 45 -7.35 -3.63 3.48
CA LEU A 45 -7.08 -3.96 4.88
C LEU A 45 -8.35 -4.00 5.73
N ARG A 46 -9.40 -3.27 5.32
CA ARG A 46 -10.63 -3.07 6.09
C ARG A 46 -11.78 -3.95 5.62
N GLU A 47 -11.80 -4.26 4.33
CA GLU A 47 -12.83 -5.09 3.73
C GLU A 47 -12.30 -6.48 3.44
N ASP A 48 -13.10 -7.50 3.75
CA ASP A 48 -12.84 -8.85 3.29
C ASP A 48 -12.85 -8.90 1.76
N SER A 49 -12.06 -9.81 1.20
CA SER A 49 -12.04 -10.01 -0.26
C SER A 49 -13.47 -10.29 -0.74
N PRO A 50 -14.00 -9.52 -1.71
CA PRO A 50 -15.33 -9.76 -2.24
C PRO A 50 -15.37 -11.14 -2.89
N PRO A 51 -16.55 -11.78 -2.88
CA PRO A 51 -16.73 -13.07 -3.54
C PRO A 51 -16.36 -12.97 -5.02
N ALA A 52 -15.95 -14.10 -5.60
CA ALA A 52 -15.63 -14.17 -7.02
C ALA A 52 -16.78 -13.61 -7.86
N LEU A 53 -16.44 -12.77 -8.84
CA LEU A 53 -17.43 -12.24 -9.77
C LEU A 53 -18.03 -13.39 -10.57
N THR A 54 -19.33 -13.30 -10.81
CA THR A 54 -20.09 -14.19 -11.69
C THR A 54 -20.71 -13.37 -12.82
N ASP A 55 -21.28 -14.04 -13.83
CA ASP A 55 -21.99 -13.35 -14.92
C ASP A 55 -23.17 -12.49 -14.43
N LYS A 56 -23.69 -12.81 -13.23
CA LYS A 56 -24.78 -12.07 -12.57
C LYS A 56 -24.29 -10.89 -11.72
N SER A 57 -22.98 -10.71 -11.59
CA SER A 57 -22.43 -9.62 -10.77
C SER A 57 -22.80 -8.26 -11.35
N THR A 58 -23.30 -7.40 -10.47
CA THR A 58 -23.68 -6.03 -10.81
C THR A 58 -22.45 -5.20 -11.20
N SER A 59 -22.66 -4.14 -11.99
CA SER A 59 -21.60 -3.17 -12.32
C SER A 59 -20.96 -2.52 -11.10
N LYS A 60 -21.69 -2.42 -9.98
CA LYS A 60 -21.16 -1.96 -8.69
C LYS A 60 -20.16 -2.97 -8.11
N GLN A 61 -20.53 -4.25 -8.03
CA GLN A 61 -19.64 -5.30 -7.52
C GLN A 61 -18.36 -5.43 -8.34
N LYS A 62 -18.44 -5.29 -9.67
CA LYS A 62 -17.26 -5.29 -10.55
C LYS A 62 -16.31 -4.14 -10.21
N ARG A 63 -16.83 -2.91 -10.08
CA ARG A 63 -16.04 -1.73 -9.71
C ARG A 63 -15.42 -1.83 -8.32
N GLU A 64 -16.13 -2.37 -7.34
CA GLU A 64 -15.56 -2.57 -5.99
C GLU A 64 -14.40 -3.55 -6.02
N LYS A 65 -14.53 -4.66 -6.77
CA LYS A 65 -13.43 -5.62 -6.93
C LYS A 65 -12.21 -4.97 -7.61
N GLU A 66 -12.40 -4.22 -8.69
CA GLU A 66 -11.30 -3.49 -9.35
C GLU A 66 -10.61 -2.50 -8.41
N ARG A 67 -11.39 -1.78 -7.59
CA ARG A 67 -10.88 -0.83 -6.60
C ARG A 67 -10.03 -1.54 -5.55
N LEU A 68 -10.50 -2.68 -5.04
CA LEU A 68 -9.77 -3.50 -4.08
C LEU A 68 -8.48 -4.09 -4.68
N GLU A 69 -8.54 -4.62 -5.90
CA GLU A 69 -7.38 -5.19 -6.59
C GLU A 69 -6.30 -4.14 -6.82
N LYS A 70 -6.70 -2.92 -7.23
CA LYS A 70 -5.78 -1.79 -7.37
C LYS A 70 -5.16 -1.40 -6.03
N SER A 71 -5.97 -1.30 -4.96
CA SER A 71 -5.49 -1.03 -3.60
C SER A 71 -4.47 -2.08 -3.14
N ASN A 72 -4.80 -3.37 -3.26
CA ASN A 72 -3.91 -4.46 -2.90
C ASN A 72 -2.59 -4.45 -3.69
N CYS A 73 -2.65 -4.22 -5.00
CA CYS A 73 -1.47 -4.13 -5.86
C CYS A 73 -0.52 -3.01 -5.41
N MET A 74 -1.07 -1.84 -5.07
CA MET A 74 -0.29 -0.72 -4.56
C MET A 74 0.28 -0.99 -3.16
N CYS A 75 -0.51 -1.57 -2.25
CA CYS A 75 -0.04 -1.99 -0.93
C CYS A 75 1.19 -2.91 -1.03
N VAL A 76 1.15 -3.89 -1.93
CA VAL A 76 2.27 -4.81 -2.18
C VAL A 76 3.51 -4.07 -2.68
N MET A 77 3.37 -3.10 -3.59
CA MET A 77 4.50 -2.30 -4.07
C MET A 77 5.13 -1.45 -2.96
N ILE A 78 4.31 -0.84 -2.12
CA ILE A 78 4.77 -0.02 -0.98
C ILE A 78 5.51 -0.89 0.04
N MET A 79 4.91 -2.02 0.41
CA MET A 79 5.54 -2.99 1.30
C MET A 79 6.91 -3.42 0.76
N LYS A 80 6.97 -3.90 -0.49
CA LYS A 80 8.23 -4.33 -1.13
C LYS A 80 9.31 -3.24 -1.09
N LYS A 81 8.95 -1.98 -1.36
CA LYS A 81 9.89 -0.86 -1.27
C LYS A 81 10.37 -0.59 0.17
N ALA A 82 9.48 -0.70 1.15
CA ALA A 82 9.85 -0.59 2.57
C ALA A 82 10.77 -1.73 3.04
N PHE A 83 10.69 -2.91 2.40
CA PHE A 83 11.59 -4.04 2.63
C PHE A 83 12.96 -3.91 1.92
N GLN A 84 13.02 -3.36 0.71
CA GLN A 84 14.22 -3.39 -0.16
C GLN A 84 15.33 -2.39 0.18
N LYS A 85 15.13 -1.43 1.11
CA LYS A 85 16.15 -0.40 1.43
C LYS A 85 17.48 -0.94 2.03
N HIS A 86 17.68 -2.25 2.12
CA HIS A 86 18.94 -2.86 2.60
C HIS A 86 20.11 -2.69 1.61
N SER A 87 19.88 -2.56 0.29
CA SER A 87 20.99 -2.59 -0.68
C SER A 87 21.64 -1.22 -0.98
N GLU A 88 20.90 -0.11 -0.91
CA GLU A 88 21.47 1.22 -1.26
C GLU A 88 22.23 1.87 -0.10
N ALA A 89 21.79 1.69 1.15
CA ALA A 89 22.43 2.29 2.32
C ALA A 89 23.74 1.57 2.75
N GLN A 90 24.03 0.41 2.19
CA GLN A 90 25.28 -0.31 2.40
C GLN A 90 26.35 0.07 1.36
N CYS A 91 25.95 0.53 0.18
CA CYS A 91 26.87 0.99 -0.88
C CYS A 91 27.50 2.36 -0.57
N LEU A 92 26.87 3.22 0.26
CA LEU A 92 27.40 4.52 0.67
C LEU A 92 28.32 4.45 1.91
N ARG A 93 28.63 3.24 2.39
CA ARG A 93 29.48 3.00 3.57
C ARG A 93 30.78 2.23 3.26
N HIS A 94 31.20 2.19 2.00
CA HIS A 94 32.52 1.71 1.58
C HIS A 94 33.17 2.72 0.63
#